data_AF-A0A9W6WDL1-F1
#
_entry.id   AF-A0A9W6WDL1-F1
#
_cell.length_a   1.000
_cell.length_b   1.000
_cell.length_c   1.000
_cell.angle_alpha   90.00
_cell.angle_beta   90.00
_cell.angle_gamma   90.00
#
_symmetry.space_group_name_H-M   'P 1'
#
loop_
_entity.id
_entity.type
_entity.pdbx_description
1 polymer ?
#
loop_
_entity_poly.entity_id
_entity_poly.type
_entity_poly.pdbx_seq_one_letter_code
_entity_poly.pdbx_strand_id
1 'polypeptide(L)'
;MSRPEQLAPPEIFYNDSESHKYTGSTRVQHIQAKMTFRALEILNLEPGVPHYLLDVGCGSGLSGEILTEEGHVWVGMDIAPSMLATGLDRDVEGDLFLADMGCGVPFRAVMNQN
;
A
#
# COMPACT_ATOMS: atom_id res chain seq x y z
N MET A 1 -1.63 23.20 5.84
CA MET A 1 -1.95 21.98 6.60
C MET A 1 -0.66 21.44 7.18
N SER A 2 -0.65 21.11 8.47
CA SER A 2 0.40 20.33 9.11
C SER A 2 0.49 18.95 8.45
N ARG A 3 1.67 18.35 8.39
CA ARG A 3 1.78 17.01 7.80
C ARG A 3 1.17 15.97 8.77
N PRO A 4 0.47 14.93 8.29
CA PRO A 4 -0.15 13.90 9.14
C PRO A 4 0.79 13.35 10.22
N GLU A 5 2.05 13.07 9.86
CA GLU A 5 3.08 12.53 10.74
C GLU A 5 3.49 13.47 11.90
N GLN A 6 3.08 14.74 11.85
CA GLN A 6 3.32 15.72 12.92
C GLN A 6 2.16 15.80 13.91
N LEU A 7 1.01 15.18 13.61
CA LEU A 7 -0.21 15.30 14.40
C LEU A 7 -0.41 14.12 15.34
N ALA A 8 -0.22 12.90 14.85
CA ALA A 8 -0.34 11.67 15.62
C ALA A 8 0.34 10.50 14.88
N PRO A 9 0.62 9.38 15.57
CA PRO A 9 0.98 8.12 14.91
C PRO A 9 -0.04 7.72 13.83
N PRO A 10 0.37 7.10 12.71
CA PRO A 10 -0.52 6.78 11.59
C PRO A 10 -1.76 5.98 11.97
N GLU A 11 -1.63 5.00 12.86
CA GLU A 11 -2.71 4.14 13.37
C GLU A 11 -3.76 4.89 14.20
N ILE A 12 -3.42 6.08 14.69
CA ILE A 12 -4.33 6.98 15.42
C ILE A 12 -4.85 8.08 14.50
N PHE A 13 -3.98 8.64 13.65
CA PHE A 13 -4.32 9.72 12.73
C PHE A 13 -5.37 9.27 11.70
N TYR A 14 -5.14 8.11 11.07
CA TYR A 14 -6.03 7.55 10.07
C TYR A 14 -7.17 6.74 10.71
N ASN A 15 -8.08 7.46 11.37
CA ASN A 15 -9.39 6.93 11.75
C ASN A 15 -10.31 6.78 10.52
N ASP A 16 -11.51 6.23 10.70
CA ASP A 16 -12.50 6.02 9.63
C ASP A 16 -12.72 7.29 8.77
N SER A 17 -12.96 8.44 9.42
CA SER A 17 -13.22 9.70 8.71
C SER A 17 -12.01 10.17 7.91
N GLU A 18 -10.82 10.21 8.51
CA GLU A 18 -9.62 10.68 7.83
C GLU A 18 -9.17 9.73 6.71
N SER A 19 -9.37 8.42 6.89
CA SER A 19 -9.07 7.39 5.88
C SER A 19 -9.97 7.53 4.65
N HIS A 20 -11.28 7.71 4.84
CA HIS A 20 -12.20 7.97 3.73
C HIS A 20 -11.91 9.30 3.03
N LYS A 21 -11.61 10.37 3.76
CA LYS A 21 -11.23 11.67 3.16
C LYS A 21 -9.94 11.58 2.35
N TYR A 22 -8.93 10.89 2.89
CA TYR A 22 -7.65 10.69 2.21
C TYR A 22 -7.87 9.92 0.90
N THR A 23 -8.58 8.80 0.99
CA THR A 23 -8.81 7.89 -0.13
C THR A 23 -9.72 8.50 -1.20
N GLY A 24 -10.75 9.25 -0.80
CA GLY A 24 -11.68 9.92 -1.72
C GLY A 24 -11.14 11.20 -2.36
N SER A 25 -9.98 11.69 -1.92
CA SER A 25 -9.38 12.91 -2.46
C SER A 25 -8.75 12.65 -3.83
N THR A 26 -9.34 13.20 -4.89
CA THR A 26 -8.84 13.08 -6.27
C THR A 26 -7.39 13.56 -6.42
N ARG A 27 -7.01 14.59 -5.67
CA ARG A 27 -5.62 15.08 -5.63
C ARG A 27 -4.68 14.05 -5.02
N VAL A 28 -5.10 13.37 -3.94
CA VAL A 28 -4.29 12.31 -3.31
C VAL A 28 -4.17 11.14 -4.26
N GLN A 29 -5.28 10.64 -4.81
CA GLN A 29 -5.29 9.54 -5.79
C GLN A 29 -4.33 9.81 -6.95
N HIS A 30 -4.37 11.01 -7.55
CA HIS A 30 -3.47 11.37 -8.65
C HIS A 30 -2.00 11.38 -8.23
N ILE A 31 -1.68 11.93 -7.05
CA ILE A 31 -0.31 12.00 -6.55
C ILE A 31 0.21 10.59 -6.22
N GLN A 32 -0.58 9.78 -5.51
CA GLN A 32 -0.22 8.40 -5.19
C GLN A 32 0.00 7.59 -6.47
N ALA A 33 -0.90 7.71 -7.44
CA ALA A 33 -0.76 7.00 -8.71
C ALA A 33 0.55 7.35 -9.44
N LYS A 34 0.84 8.64 -9.56
CA LYS A 34 2.09 9.11 -10.18
C LYS A 34 3.34 8.59 -9.45
N MET A 35 3.31 8.54 -8.11
CA MET A 35 4.42 8.01 -7.33
C MET A 35 4.57 6.50 -7.48
N THR A 36 3.46 5.75 -7.53
CA THR A 36 3.47 4.30 -7.73
C THR A 36 4.04 3.92 -9.09
N PHE A 37 3.59 4.56 -10.18
CA PHE A 37 4.18 4.34 -11.50
C PHE A 37 5.68 4.66 -11.53
N ARG A 38 6.09 5.74 -10.85
CA ARG A 38 7.51 6.07 -10.74
C ARG A 38 8.29 5.05 -9.92
N ALA A 39 7.71 4.48 -8.87
CA ALA A 39 8.33 3.42 -8.08
C ALA A 39 8.51 2.14 -8.91
N LEU A 40 7.50 1.74 -9.68
CA LEU A 40 7.60 0.61 -10.62
C LEU A 40 8.68 0.82 -11.68
N GLU A 41 8.79 2.03 -12.23
CA GLU A 41 9.87 2.38 -13.16
C GLU A 41 11.26 2.21 -12.53
N ILE A 42 11.42 2.64 -11.26
CA ILE A 42 12.69 2.52 -10.53
C ILE A 42 12.99 1.05 -10.16
N LEU A 43 11.97 0.27 -9.81
CA LEU A 43 12.12 -1.16 -9.55
C LEU A 43 12.64 -1.91 -10.78
N ASN A 44 12.36 -1.40 -11.99
CA ASN A 44 12.87 -1.93 -13.26
C ASN A 44 12.66 -3.45 -13.37
N LEU A 45 11.43 -3.88 -13.04
CA LEU A 45 10.99 -5.27 -13.12
C LEU A 45 10.98 -5.74 -14.58
N GLU A 46 11.06 -7.05 -14.80
CA GLU A 46 11.05 -7.61 -16.15
C GLU A 46 9.71 -7.32 -16.84
N PRO A 47 9.69 -6.63 -18.01
CA PRO A 47 8.46 -6.29 -18.70
C PRO A 47 7.68 -7.53 -19.14
N GLY A 48 6.36 -7.52 -18.91
CA GLY A 48 5.48 -8.62 -19.32
C GLY A 48 5.56 -9.86 -18.43
N VAL A 49 6.32 -9.81 -17.33
CA VAL A 49 6.40 -10.88 -16.34
C VAL A 49 5.66 -10.45 -15.07
N PRO A 50 4.64 -11.21 -14.62
CA PRO A 50 4.03 -11.00 -13.31
C PRO A 50 5.03 -11.21 -12.18
N HIS A 51 5.13 -10.25 -11.26
CA HIS A 51 5.96 -10.35 -10.06
C HIS A 51 5.06 -10.47 -8.83
N TYR A 52 5.61 -11.08 -7.76
CA TYR A 52 4.95 -11.15 -6.46
C TYR A 52 5.55 -10.08 -5.54
N LEU A 53 4.75 -9.07 -5.20
CA LEU A 53 5.20 -7.84 -4.55
C LEU A 53 4.61 -7.71 -3.13
N LEU A 54 5.39 -7.11 -2.24
CA LEU A 54 4.90 -6.65 -0.93
C LEU A 54 4.78 -5.13 -0.97
N ASP A 55 3.56 -4.62 -0.85
CA ASP A 55 3.28 -3.19 -0.73
C ASP A 55 3.28 -2.78 0.75
N VAL A 56 4.30 -2.00 1.14
CA VAL A 56 4.58 -1.67 2.54
C VAL A 56 4.07 -0.28 2.87
N GLY A 57 3.15 -0.20 3.82
CA GLY A 57 2.36 1.02 4.03
C GLY A 57 1.31 1.19 2.94
N CYS A 58 0.64 0.08 2.59
CA CYS A 58 -0.31 0.02 1.46
C CYS A 58 -1.56 0.91 1.65
N GLY A 59 -1.82 1.36 2.88
CA GLY A 59 -2.96 2.20 3.21
C GLY A 59 -4.28 1.58 2.76
N SER A 60 -5.01 2.32 1.94
CA SER A 60 -6.30 1.91 1.37
C SER A 60 -6.18 1.23 0.00
N GLY A 61 -4.97 0.82 -0.39
CA GLY A 61 -4.72 0.05 -1.60
C GLY A 61 -4.59 0.86 -2.90
N LEU A 62 -4.47 2.19 -2.84
CA LEU A 62 -4.31 3.03 -4.05
C LEU A 62 -3.06 2.67 -4.88
N SER A 63 -1.97 2.27 -4.23
CA SER A 63 -0.78 1.74 -4.89
C SER A 63 -1.02 0.33 -5.41
N GLY A 64 -1.64 -0.53 -4.60
CA GLY A 64 -1.97 -1.91 -4.95
C GLY A 64 -2.86 -2.05 -6.19
N GLU A 65 -3.85 -1.18 -6.38
CA GLU A 65 -4.67 -1.15 -7.60
C GLU A 65 -3.81 -1.00 -8.87
N ILE A 66 -2.77 -0.17 -8.81
CA ILE A 66 -1.83 0.00 -9.93
C ILE A 66 -0.94 -1.22 -10.10
N LEU A 67 -0.52 -1.88 -9.01
CA LEU A 67 0.22 -3.14 -9.11
C LEU A 67 -0.62 -4.21 -9.83
N THR A 68 -1.92 -4.29 -9.51
CA THR A 68 -2.87 -5.15 -10.22
C THR A 68 -3.01 -4.76 -11.69
N GLU A 69 -3.20 -3.47 -12.00
CA GLU A 69 -3.31 -2.98 -13.39
C GLU A 69 -2.07 -3.29 -14.23
N GLU A 70 -0.88 -3.23 -13.62
CA GLU A 70 0.40 -3.58 -14.25
C GLU A 70 0.67 -5.10 -14.27
N GLY A 71 -0.30 -5.91 -13.84
CA GLY A 71 -0.27 -7.37 -13.93
C GLY A 71 0.56 -8.06 -12.86
N HIS A 72 0.80 -7.40 -11.72
CA HIS A 72 1.51 -7.96 -10.58
C HIS A 72 0.55 -8.52 -9.53
N VAL A 73 0.99 -9.56 -8.84
CA VAL A 73 0.30 -10.08 -7.65
C VAL A 73 0.93 -9.43 -6.44
N TRP A 74 0.13 -8.97 -5.48
CA TRP A 74 0.66 -8.24 -4.34
C TRP A 74 -0.06 -8.57 -3.04
N VAL A 75 0.67 -8.37 -1.94
CA VAL A 75 0.14 -8.37 -0.58
C VAL A 75 0.43 -7.01 0.04
N GLY A 76 -0.56 -6.42 0.69
CA GLY A 76 -0.44 -5.14 1.37
C GLY A 76 -0.29 -5.29 2.88
N MET A 77 0.64 -4.54 3.47
CA MET A 77 0.73 -4.36 4.91
C MET A 77 0.58 -2.89 5.30
N ASP A 78 -0.20 -2.62 6.35
CA ASP A 78 -0.30 -1.28 6.94
C ASP A 78 -0.53 -1.37 8.45
N ILE A 79 -0.16 -0.31 9.17
CA ILE A 79 -0.35 -0.21 10.63
C ILE A 79 -1.73 0.37 10.99
N ALA A 80 -2.40 1.06 10.06
CA ALA A 80 -3.67 1.74 10.28
C ALA A 80 -4.87 0.84 9.92
N PRO A 81 -5.66 0.35 10.91
CA PRO A 81 -6.78 -0.55 10.64
C PRO A 81 -7.85 0.06 9.73
N SER A 82 -8.16 1.35 9.92
CA SER A 82 -9.20 2.05 9.14
C SER A 82 -8.81 2.24 7.67
N MET A 83 -7.51 2.36 7.37
CA MET A 83 -7.02 2.40 5.99
C MET A 83 -7.23 1.04 5.32
N LEU A 84 -6.88 -0.06 6.00
CA LEU A 84 -7.09 -1.41 5.50
C LEU A 84 -8.58 -1.72 5.30
N ALA A 85 -9.43 -1.34 6.25
CA ALA A 85 -10.89 -1.47 6.11
C ALA A 85 -11.41 -0.71 4.88
N THR A 86 -10.89 0.50 4.63
CA THR A 86 -11.23 1.26 3.42
C THR A 86 -10.76 0.54 2.15
N GLY A 87 -9.62 -0.16 2.18
CA GLY A 87 -9.15 -0.99 1.07
C GLY A 87 -10.09 -2.19 0.82
N LEU A 88 -10.55 -2.86 1.87
CA LEU A 88 -11.54 -3.94 1.77
C LEU A 88 -12.87 -3.44 1.18
N ASP A 89 -13.36 -2.27 1.59
CA ASP A 89 -14.58 -1.67 1.04
C ASP A 89 -14.46 -1.33 -0.46
N ARG A 90 -13.23 -1.14 -0.96
CA ARG A 90 -12.92 -0.91 -2.37
C ARG A 90 -12.74 -2.19 -3.19
N ASP A 91 -12.81 -3.36 -2.55
CA ASP A 91 -12.65 -4.67 -3.19
C ASP A 91 -11.31 -4.80 -3.95
N VAL A 92 -10.22 -4.36 -3.31
CA VAL A 92 -8.86 -4.49 -3.89
C VAL A 92 -8.46 -5.96 -4.02
N GLU A 93 -7.73 -6.30 -5.09
CA GLU A 93 -7.38 -7.71 -5.38
C GLU A 93 -6.30 -8.30 -4.47
N GLY A 94 -5.42 -7.45 -3.90
CA GLY A 94 -4.32 -7.91 -3.06
C GLY A 94 -4.79 -8.31 -1.66
N ASP A 95 -4.14 -9.32 -1.09
CA ASP A 95 -4.37 -9.69 0.32
C ASP A 95 -3.87 -8.57 1.24
N LEU A 96 -4.68 -8.17 2.21
CA LEU A 96 -4.35 -7.11 3.17
C LEU A 96 -4.14 -7.68 4.57
N PHE A 97 -3.11 -7.22 5.28
CA PHE A 97 -2.94 -7.56 6.68
C PHE A 97 -2.44 -6.39 7.55
N LEU A 98 -2.92 -6.37 8.79
CA LEU A 98 -2.56 -5.37 9.80
C LEU A 98 -1.22 -5.74 10.44
N ALA A 99 -0.21 -4.90 10.23
CA ALA A 99 1.11 -5.11 10.81
C ALA A 99 1.93 -3.81 10.87
N ASP A 100 2.75 -3.70 11.91
CA ASP A 100 3.78 -2.67 12.02
C ASP A 100 5.06 -3.11 11.32
N MET A 101 5.48 -2.39 10.28
CA MET A 101 6.74 -2.64 9.57
C MET A 101 7.96 -2.58 10.52
N GLY A 102 7.89 -1.78 11.59
CA GLY A 102 8.94 -1.68 12.61
C GLY A 102 9.16 -2.98 13.39
N CYS A 103 8.16 -3.87 13.40
CA CYS A 103 8.23 -5.21 14.00
C CYS A 103 8.74 -6.28 13.03
N GLY A 104 9.11 -5.88 11.80
CA GLY A 104 9.57 -6.76 10.75
C GLY A 104 8.47 -7.22 9.80
N VAL A 105 8.89 -7.96 8.77
CA VAL A 105 8.02 -8.43 7.69
C VAL A 105 7.75 -9.93 7.93
N PRO A 106 6.49 -10.36 8.16
CA PRO A 106 6.16 -11.74 8.56
C PRO A 106 6.18 -12.73 7.39
N PHE A 107 7.10 -12.54 6.44
CA PHE A 107 7.31 -13.43 5.31
C PHE A 107 8.51 -14.33 5.57
N ARG A 108 8.38 -15.60 5.22
CA ARG A 108 9.50 -16.54 5.29
C ARG A 108 10.54 -16.15 4.26
N ALA A 109 11.76 -15.89 4.70
CA ALA A 109 12.90 -15.73 3.81
C ALA A 109 13.08 -16.99 2.95
N VAL A 110 13.16 -16.82 1.64
CA VAL A 110 13.62 -17.88 0.74
C VAL A 110 15.15 -17.79 0.73
N MET A 111 15.79 -18.74 1.39
CA MET A 111 17.23 -18.92 1.22
C MET A 111 17.43 -19.55 -0.16
N ASN A 112 17.90 -18.78 -1.13
CA ASN A 112 18.35 -19.33 -2.39
C ASN A 112 19.49 -20.30 -2.09
N GLN A 113 19.23 -21.60 -2.22
CA GLN A 113 20.27 -22.61 -2.27
C GLN A 113 20.93 -22.49 -3.65
N ASN A 114 21.98 -21.67 -3.71
CA ASN A 114 22.98 -21.78 -4.77
C ASN A 114 23.84 -23.02 -4.52
#